data_AF-A0A1J5KWX7-F1
#
_entry.id   AF-A0A1J5KWX7-F1
#
_cell.length_a   1.000
_cell.length_b   1.000
_cell.length_c   1.000
_cell.angle_alpha   90.00
_cell.angle_beta   90.00
_cell.angle_gamma   90.00
#
_symmetry.space_group_name_H-M   'P 1'
#
loop_
_entity.id
_entity.type
_entity.pdbx_description
1 polymer ?
#
loop_
_entity_poly.entity_id
_entity_poly.type
_entity_poly.pdbx_seq_one_letter_code
_entity_poly.pdbx_strand_id
1 'polypeptide(L)'
;MREHTELGIPFSIEFVAYNSTKDEYGGLRKVDKVLLRKGLRNDQSDKANTLIAYTDHSGTGAPRFFHLSLLMKFNEYTIKP
;
A
#
# COMPACT_ATOMS: atom_id res chain seq x y z
N MET A 1 -0.27 0.53 -11.74
CA MET A 1 -0.91 0.16 -10.45
C MET A 1 -2.30 -0.43 -10.65
N ARG A 2 -3.29 0.37 -11.11
CA ARG A 2 -4.65 -0.14 -11.40
C ARG A 2 -4.67 -1.22 -12.48
N GLU A 3 -3.99 -0.99 -13.61
CA GLU A 3 -3.88 -1.96 -14.72
C GLU A 3 -3.35 -3.33 -14.28
N HIS A 4 -2.27 -3.39 -13.50
CA HIS A 4 -1.74 -4.66 -12.99
C HIS A 4 -2.73 -5.39 -12.08
N THR A 5 -3.54 -4.65 -11.32
CA THR A 5 -4.57 -5.25 -10.45
C THR A 5 -5.75 -5.77 -11.26
N GLU A 6 -6.18 -5.05 -12.30
CA GLU A 6 -7.23 -5.50 -13.22
C GLU A 6 -6.83 -6.76 -13.99
N LEU A 7 -5.53 -6.90 -14.29
CA LEU A 7 -4.95 -8.10 -14.87
C LEU A 7 -4.64 -9.20 -13.83
N GLY A 8 -4.86 -8.94 -12.54
CA GLY A 8 -4.58 -9.88 -11.45
C GLY A 8 -3.10 -10.18 -11.22
N ILE A 9 -2.20 -9.32 -11.71
CA ILE A 9 -0.75 -9.50 -11.63
C ILE A 9 -0.25 -8.95 -10.29
N PRO A 10 0.24 -9.80 -9.37
CA PRO A 10 0.85 -9.34 -8.13
C PRO A 10 2.13 -8.55 -8.42
N PHE A 11 2.36 -7.49 -7.66
CA PHE A 11 3.54 -6.63 -7.79
C PHE A 11 4.20 -6.40 -6.42
N SER A 12 5.44 -5.95 -6.44
CA SER A 12 6.20 -5.62 -5.23
C SER A 12 6.06 -4.13 -4.90
N ILE A 13 5.95 -3.79 -3.62
CA ILE A 13 6.04 -2.42 -3.13
C ILE A 13 6.95 -2.31 -1.93
N GLU A 14 7.58 -1.15 -1.80
CA GLU A 14 8.37 -0.77 -0.64
C GLU A 14 7.87 0.58 -0.14
N PHE A 15 7.43 0.63 1.11
CA PHE A 15 6.89 1.83 1.72
C PHE A 15 7.33 1.96 3.17
N VAL A 16 7.36 3.19 3.68
CA VAL A 16 7.63 3.44 5.10
C VAL A 16 6.36 3.17 5.90
N ALA A 17 6.43 2.26 6.85
CA ALA A 17 5.34 2.03 7.80
C ALA A 17 5.39 3.14 8.87
N TYR A 18 4.34 3.93 8.95
CA TYR A 18 4.19 4.95 9.98
C TYR A 18 2.83 4.81 10.66
N ASN A 19 2.83 4.77 11.99
CA ASN A 19 1.62 4.70 12.79
C ASN A 19 1.35 6.06 13.42
N SER A 20 0.46 6.85 12.80
CA SER A 20 0.08 8.17 13.30
C SER A 20 -0.60 8.15 14.66
N THR A 21 -1.18 7.03 15.10
CA THR A 21 -1.90 6.94 16.38
C THR A 21 -0.95 6.73 17.55
N LYS A 22 0.20 6.08 17.30
CA LYS A 22 1.23 5.84 18.32
C LYS A 22 2.48 6.73 18.14
N ASP A 23 2.48 7.54 17.09
CA ASP A 23 3.65 8.29 16.62
C ASP A 23 4.91 7.41 16.44
N GLU A 24 4.70 6.17 15.97
CA GLU A 24 5.78 5.19 15.82
C GLU A 24 6.12 4.96 14.35
N TYR A 25 7.43 5.01 14.09
CA TYR A 25 8.01 4.59 12.81
C TYR A 25 8.17 3.07 12.83
N GLY A 26 7.34 2.38 12.05
CA GLY A 26 7.44 0.93 11.84
C GLY A 26 8.57 0.53 10.87
N GLY A 27 9.36 1.50 10.41
CA GLY A 27 10.49 1.28 9.50
C GLY A 27 10.08 1.04 8.05
N LEU A 28 11.06 0.60 7.25
CA LEU A 28 10.86 0.26 5.85
C LEU A 28 10.17 -1.10 5.73
N ARG A 29 9.01 -1.14 5.07
CA ARG A 29 8.27 -2.36 4.82
C ARG A 29 8.27 -2.69 3.34
N LYS A 30 8.85 -3.85 3.02
CA LYS A 30 8.83 -4.42 1.67
C LYS A 30 7.80 -5.54 1.59
N VAL A 31 6.99 -5.54 0.54
CA VAL A 31 5.96 -6.56 0.30
C VAL A 31 5.99 -6.93 -1.18
N ASP A 32 6.31 -8.19 -1.49
CA ASP A 32 6.58 -8.62 -2.87
C ASP A 32 5.35 -9.11 -3.65
N LYS A 33 4.29 -9.54 -2.96
CA LYS A 33 3.05 -10.03 -3.59
C LYS A 33 1.88 -9.21 -3.08
N VAL A 34 1.71 -8.01 -3.62
CA VAL A 34 0.54 -7.19 -3.32
C VAL A 34 -0.42 -7.11 -4.50
N LEU A 35 -1.71 -7.08 -4.19
CA LEU A 35 -2.77 -6.74 -5.13
C LEU A 35 -3.54 -5.55 -4.58
N LEU A 36 -3.84 -4.55 -5.41
CA LEU A 36 -4.71 -3.47 -4.95
C LEU A 36 -6.12 -4.01 -4.73
N ARG A 37 -6.79 -3.43 -3.76
CA ARG A 37 -8.21 -3.67 -3.53
C ARG A 37 -8.94 -2.35 -3.57
N LYS A 38 -10.27 -2.44 -3.68
CA LYS A 38 -11.12 -1.27 -3.51
C LYS A 38 -10.84 -0.66 -2.13
N GLY A 39 -10.44 0.62 -2.15
CA GLY A 39 -10.19 1.41 -0.95
C GLY A 39 -11.46 1.69 -0.16
N LEU A 40 -11.28 2.42 0.95
CA LEU A 40 -12.41 2.95 1.70
C LEU A 40 -13.26 3.84 0.77
N ARG A 41 -14.57 3.82 0.97
CA ARG A 41 -15.45 4.79 0.31
C ARG A 41 -15.20 6.17 0.91
N ASN A 42 -15.41 7.22 0.12
CA ASN A 42 -15.11 8.61 0.50
C ASN A 42 -15.91 9.09 1.73
N ASP A 43 -17.04 8.45 2.02
CA ASP A 43 -17.90 8.72 3.18
C ASP A 43 -17.40 8.05 4.49
N GLN A 44 -16.43 7.13 4.41
CA GLN A 44 -15.94 6.38 5.57
C GLN A 44 -14.70 6.97 6.22
N SER A 45 -13.94 7.83 5.53
CA SER A 45 -12.78 8.50 6.10
C SER A 45 -12.29 9.64 5.21
N ASP A 46 -11.86 10.75 5.82
CA ASP A 46 -11.16 11.84 5.12
C ASP A 46 -9.85 11.36 4.44
N LYS A 47 -9.30 10.22 4.89
CA LYS A 47 -8.10 9.60 4.33
C LYS A 47 -8.40 8.62 3.19
N ALA A 48 -9.66 8.45 2.78
CA ALA A 48 -10.05 7.52 1.73
C ALA A 48 -9.38 7.82 0.38
N ASN A 49 -9.09 9.10 0.10
CA ASN A 49 -8.43 9.52 -1.14
C ASN A 49 -6.90 9.33 -1.13
N THR A 50 -6.27 9.22 0.05
CA THR A 50 -4.81 9.13 0.17
C THR A 50 -4.31 7.74 0.58
N LEU A 51 -5.19 6.94 1.19
CA LEU A 51 -4.90 5.56 1.56
C LEU A 51 -5.10 4.61 0.39
N ILE A 52 -4.02 3.91 0.05
CA ILE A 52 -4.05 2.81 -0.89
C ILE A 52 -4.31 1.52 -0.13
N ALA A 53 -5.41 0.87 -0.46
CA ALA A 53 -5.77 -0.43 0.08
C ALA A 53 -5.14 -1.54 -0.76
N TYR A 54 -4.51 -2.49 -0.09
CA TYR A 54 -3.87 -3.63 -0.74
C TYR A 54 -4.08 -4.91 0.07
N THR A 55 -3.99 -6.04 -0.60
CA THR A 55 -3.95 -7.36 0.03
C THR A 55 -2.53 -7.89 -0.07
N ASP A 56 -1.98 -8.30 1.07
CA ASP A 56 -0.65 -8.91 1.16
C ASP A 56 -0.75 -10.43 0.97
N HIS A 57 -0.41 -10.90 -0.22
CA HIS A 57 -0.35 -12.33 -0.57
C HIS A 57 1.01 -12.97 -0.30
N SER A 58 2.00 -12.21 0.20
CA SER A 58 3.27 -12.79 0.67
C SER A 58 3.15 -13.34 2.09
N GLY A 59 2.16 -12.88 2.86
CA GLY A 59 1.93 -13.30 4.25
C GLY A 59 0.53 -13.86 4.50
N THR A 60 -0.18 -13.28 5.48
CA THR A 60 -1.46 -13.79 6.01
C THR A 60 -2.67 -13.62 5.07
N GLY A 61 -2.50 -13.03 3.87
CA GLY A 61 -3.64 -12.68 3.01
C GLY A 61 -4.49 -11.54 3.57
N ALA A 62 -4.01 -10.86 4.62
CA ALA A 62 -4.78 -9.85 5.32
C ALA A 62 -4.86 -8.55 4.51
N PRO A 63 -6.03 -7.89 4.48
CA PRO A 63 -6.14 -6.59 3.88
C PRO A 63 -5.44 -5.53 4.72
N ARG A 64 -4.67 -4.68 4.06
CA ARG A 64 -3.86 -3.62 4.66
C ARG A 64 -4.04 -2.33 3.88
N PHE A 65 -3.62 -1.24 4.51
CA PHE A 65 -3.62 0.09 3.92
C PHE A 65 -2.26 0.72 4.12
N PHE A 66 -1.81 1.52 3.16
CA PHE A 66 -0.67 2.41 3.31
C PHE A 66 -0.98 3.77 2.69
N HIS A 67 -0.25 4.80 3.10
CA HIS A 67 -0.40 6.14 2.55
C HIS A 67 0.45 6.27 1.28
N LEU A 68 -0.12 6.78 0.19
CA LEU A 68 0.59 6.87 -1.10
C LEU A 68 1.91 7.66 -0.99
N SER A 69 1.92 8.73 -0.20
CA SER A 69 3.13 9.55 0.03
C SER A 69 4.29 8.80 0.72
N LEU A 70 4.03 7.66 1.34
CA LEU A 70 5.05 6.83 1.99
C LEU A 70 5.63 5.75 1.06
N LEU A 71 5.14 5.68 -0.18
CA LEU A 71 5.61 4.75 -1.20
C LEU A 71 7.00 5.18 -1.70
N MET A 72 7.99 4.32 -1.49
CA MET A 72 9.35 4.56 -1.93
C MET A 72 9.67 3.81 -3.22
N LYS A 73 9.19 2.56 -3.36
CA LYS A 73 9.37 1.77 -4.58
C LYS A 73 8.12 1.04 -4.98
N PHE A 74 7.97 0.89 -6.29
CA PHE A 74 6.96 0.07 -6.93
C PHE A 74 7.66 -0.82 -7.96
N ASN A 75 7.62 -2.13 -7.76
CA ASN A 75 8.47 -3.11 -8.44
C ASN A 75 9.95 -2.72 -8.35
N GLU A 76 10.56 -2.45 -9.50
CA GLU A 76 11.96 -2.01 -9.61
C GLU A 76 12.09 -0.48 -9.76
N TYR A 77 10.96 0.22 -9.84
CA TYR A 77 10.91 1.66 -9.98
C TYR A 77 10.97 2.33 -8.61
N THR A 78 12.04 3.10 -8.39
CA THR A 78 12.16 3.96 -7.20
C THR A 78 11.47 5.28 -7.48
N ILE A 79 10.50 5.63 -6.63
CA ILE A 79 9.81 6.92 -6.69
C ILE A 79 10.76 7.95 -6.07
N LYS A 80 11.24 8.88 -6.88
CA LYS A 80 11.99 10.04 -6.40
C LYS A 80 11.00 11.13 -5.98
N PRO A 81 11.24 11.82 -4.85
CA PRO A 81 10.39 12.91 -4.37
C PRO A 81 10.35 14.08 -5.35
#